data_AF-A0A6C0HGZ8-F1
#
_entry.id   AF-A0A6C0HGZ8-F1
#
_cell.length_a   1.000
_cell.length_b   1.000
_cell.length_c   1.000
_cell.angle_alpha   90.00
_cell.angle_beta   90.00
_cell.angle_gamma   90.00
#
_symmetry.space_group_name_H-M   'P 1'
#
loop_
_entity.id
_entity.type
_entity.pdbx_description
1 polymer ?
#
loop_
_entity_poly.entity_id
_entity_poly.type
_entity_poly.pdbx_seq_one_letter_code
_entity_poly.pdbx_strand_id
1 'polypeptide(L)'
;MATQKKNRFNNPECDNSMTFQDCELAILRHAVDENEATVGEIMANSEEVKTIIKILENFLIRKKCICYGGTAINNILPKYAQFYNRDIEIPDYDFFSNHALDDAKELADIYFAAGYKEVEAKAGVHHGTFKVFVNFIPVADITYLDDEIFKALQKEVIIRAGIRYAPPNYLRMSMYLELSRPQGDVSRWEKVFKRLTLLNKHYPLKPDVQCNTIDFQREMDVKSSNNEHLYFLARDVLIDQGVIFFGGYGSVLYSEYLKDKKNAKYKYIHSNPDFDVLSEDPETTALILTERLADAGFKNIKTVHHPAIGELIPERKEILVGKDTISFIFKPIACHSYNTIHIGDKSINVATIDTILSFYLAFIYTNKPYFNKERILCMAKFLFEVEEQNRLRQIGLLKRFTMKCYGKQETLETIRALKTEMYKKLSDQRGSREYDMWFLKYSPALIKEKESQKAEKQNKTQKKRGRKPKSKTRSNYKTSTIRFGKLFS
;
A
#
# COMPACT_ATOMS: atom_id res chain seq x y z
N MET A 1 -14.16 -45.17 32.96
CA MET A 1 -12.78 -45.06 32.46
C MET A 1 -12.83 -45.25 30.96
N ALA A 2 -12.64 -44.18 30.18
CA ALA A 2 -12.62 -44.27 28.73
C ALA A 2 -11.30 -44.91 28.28
N THR A 3 -11.39 -45.99 27.52
CA THR A 3 -10.27 -46.68 26.88
C THR A 3 -9.59 -45.72 25.89
N GLN A 4 -8.41 -45.21 26.25
CA GLN A 4 -7.54 -44.49 25.30
C GLN A 4 -7.19 -45.46 24.17
N LYS A 5 -7.76 -45.25 22.98
CA LYS A 5 -7.37 -45.98 21.77
C LYS A 5 -5.88 -45.73 21.51
N LYS A 6 -5.07 -46.80 21.59
CA LYS A 6 -3.65 -46.75 21.29
C LYS A 6 -3.46 -46.23 19.85
N ASN A 7 -2.57 -45.26 19.68
CA ASN A 7 -2.24 -44.70 18.38
C ASN A 7 -1.47 -45.74 17.56
N ARG A 8 -1.95 -46.08 16.36
CA ARG A 8 -1.36 -47.12 15.49
C ARG A 8 0.08 -46.82 15.08
N PHE A 9 0.46 -45.55 15.06
CA PHE A 9 1.78 -45.11 14.64
C PHE A 9 2.76 -44.92 15.79
N ASN A 10 2.29 -44.98 17.05
CA ASN A 10 3.09 -44.68 18.25
C ASN A 10 3.89 -43.36 18.16
N ASN A 11 3.40 -42.37 17.41
CA ASN A 11 4.03 -41.06 17.26
C ASN A 11 3.01 -39.96 17.65
N PRO A 12 3.40 -38.97 18.49
CA PRO A 12 2.48 -37.93 18.96
C PRO A 12 1.91 -37.05 17.84
N GLU A 13 2.62 -36.90 16.73
CA GLU A 13 2.22 -36.06 15.59
C GLU A 13 1.25 -36.75 14.63
N CYS A 14 0.98 -38.05 14.86
CA CYS A 14 0.12 -38.84 13.99
C CYS A 14 -1.19 -39.18 14.69
N ASP A 15 -2.28 -39.32 13.93
CA ASP A 15 -3.54 -39.85 14.45
C ASP A 15 -3.97 -41.14 13.73
N ASN A 16 -4.95 -41.85 14.30
CA ASN A 16 -5.40 -43.13 13.77
C ASN A 16 -6.10 -43.04 12.40
N SER A 17 -6.48 -41.84 11.95
CA SER A 17 -7.14 -41.59 10.66
C SER A 17 -6.15 -41.34 9.50
N MET A 18 -4.90 -40.96 9.80
CA MET A 18 -3.85 -40.69 8.81
C MET A 18 -3.38 -41.93 8.05
N THR A 19 -2.88 -41.82 6.81
CA THR A 19 -2.09 -42.91 6.17
C THR A 19 -0.65 -42.93 6.70
N PHE A 20 0.16 -43.94 6.36
CA PHE A 20 1.59 -43.96 6.73
C PHE A 20 2.31 -42.74 6.16
N GLN A 21 2.04 -42.41 4.90
CA GLN A 21 2.57 -41.25 4.20
C GLN A 21 2.13 -39.93 4.84
N ASP A 22 0.87 -39.82 5.28
CA ASP A 22 0.40 -38.61 5.98
C ASP A 22 1.09 -38.45 7.34
N CYS A 23 1.29 -39.56 8.06
CA CYS A 23 2.02 -39.58 9.34
C CYS A 23 3.50 -39.18 9.14
N GLU A 24 4.17 -39.73 8.12
CA GLU A 24 5.54 -39.34 7.75
C GLU A 24 5.64 -37.84 7.41
N LEU A 25 4.67 -37.31 6.66
CA LEU A 25 4.62 -35.89 6.32
C LEU A 25 4.32 -35.01 7.55
N ALA A 26 3.48 -35.45 8.48
CA ALA A 26 3.21 -34.76 9.73
C ALA A 26 4.47 -34.66 10.61
N ILE A 27 5.22 -35.77 10.72
CA ILE A 27 6.51 -35.81 11.42
C ILE A 27 7.51 -34.85 10.78
N LEU A 28 7.61 -34.85 9.44
CA LEU A 28 8.50 -33.91 8.73
C LEU A 28 8.11 -32.46 8.99
N ARG A 29 6.81 -32.12 8.91
CA ARG A 29 6.32 -30.76 9.19
C ARG A 29 6.65 -30.32 10.61
N HIS A 30 6.41 -31.18 11.59
CA HIS A 30 6.76 -30.91 12.98
C HIS A 30 8.27 -30.66 13.14
N ALA A 31 9.11 -31.51 12.55
CA ALA A 31 10.56 -31.34 12.61
C ALA A 31 11.03 -30.05 11.89
N VAL A 32 10.37 -29.64 10.81
CA VAL A 32 10.63 -28.35 10.16
C VAL A 32 10.28 -27.20 11.11
N ASP A 33 9.09 -27.22 11.72
CA ASP A 33 8.64 -26.19 12.66
C ASP A 33 9.58 -26.06 13.87
N GLU A 34 10.02 -27.17 14.47
CA GLU A 34 10.98 -27.18 15.59
C GLU A 34 12.36 -26.63 15.20
N ASN A 35 12.87 -27.02 14.03
CA ASN A 35 14.17 -26.56 13.54
C ASN A 35 14.13 -25.06 13.19
N GLU A 36 13.08 -24.59 12.52
CA GLU A 36 12.89 -23.17 12.22
C GLU A 36 12.77 -22.33 13.49
N ALA A 37 12.03 -22.81 14.49
CA ALA A 37 11.93 -22.14 15.79
C ALA A 37 13.29 -22.04 16.51
N THR A 38 14.06 -23.13 16.52
CA THR A 38 15.38 -23.16 17.17
C THR A 38 16.35 -22.20 16.48
N VAL A 39 16.42 -22.21 15.15
CA VAL A 39 17.27 -21.30 14.37
C VAL A 39 16.83 -19.85 14.56
N GLY A 40 15.52 -19.59 14.54
CA GLY A 40 14.93 -18.28 14.79
C GLY A 40 15.34 -17.73 16.16
N GLU A 41 15.19 -18.53 17.22
CA GLU A 41 15.53 -18.14 18.58
C GLU A 41 17.01 -17.76 18.73
N ILE A 42 17.92 -18.54 18.12
CA ILE A 42 19.35 -18.24 18.13
C ILE A 42 19.64 -16.91 17.43
N MET A 43 19.02 -16.66 16.27
CA MET A 43 19.23 -15.43 15.51
C MET A 43 18.65 -14.20 16.21
N ALA A 44 17.39 -14.28 16.65
CA ALA A 44 16.67 -13.18 17.30
C ALA A 44 17.35 -12.76 18.61
N ASN A 45 17.95 -13.71 19.34
CA ASN A 45 18.63 -13.44 20.60
C ASN A 45 20.10 -13.02 20.48
N SER A 46 20.68 -13.04 19.28
CA SER A 46 22.05 -12.57 19.07
C SER A 46 22.21 -11.09 19.44
N GLU A 47 23.32 -10.75 20.08
CA GLU A 47 23.60 -9.38 20.52
C GLU A 47 23.69 -8.41 19.34
N GLU A 48 24.15 -8.91 18.19
CA GLU A 48 24.20 -8.17 16.94
C GLU A 48 22.81 -7.75 16.48
N VAL A 49 21.86 -8.69 16.41
CA VAL A 49 20.47 -8.41 15.98
C VAL A 49 19.77 -7.47 16.96
N LYS A 50 19.96 -7.67 18.27
CA LYS A 50 19.45 -6.75 19.30
C LYS A 50 19.95 -5.32 19.10
N THR A 51 21.23 -5.16 18.76
CA THR A 51 21.81 -3.85 18.46
C THR A 51 21.23 -3.25 17.18
N ILE A 52 21.06 -4.06 16.12
CA ILE A 52 20.44 -3.63 14.85
C ILE A 52 19.02 -3.10 15.09
N ILE A 53 18.20 -3.85 15.83
CA ILE A 53 16.83 -3.49 16.16
C ILE A 53 16.81 -2.19 16.98
N LYS A 54 17.69 -2.06 17.99
CA LYS A 54 17.76 -0.86 18.83
C LYS A 54 18.10 0.40 18.02
N ILE A 55 19.03 0.31 17.07
CA ILE A 55 19.35 1.42 16.15
C ILE A 55 18.12 1.82 15.34
N LEU A 56 17.40 0.83 14.80
CA LEU A 56 16.19 1.07 14.02
C LEU A 56 15.08 1.71 14.86
N GLU A 57 14.80 1.19 16.05
CA GLU A 57 13.76 1.72 16.93
C GLU A 57 14.06 3.19 17.32
N ASN A 58 15.32 3.51 17.62
CA ASN A 58 15.75 4.88 17.87
C ASN A 58 15.56 5.79 16.65
N PHE A 59 15.85 5.27 15.45
CA PHE A 59 15.60 5.98 14.20
C PHE A 59 14.11 6.29 14.01
N LEU A 60 13.24 5.29 14.18
CA LEU A 60 11.78 5.42 14.07
C LEU A 60 11.22 6.47 15.04
N ILE A 61 11.68 6.45 16.30
CA ILE A 61 11.27 7.41 17.33
C ILE A 61 11.66 8.83 16.92
N ARG A 62 12.92 9.04 16.53
CA ARG A 62 13.48 10.35 16.19
C ARG A 62 12.84 10.94 14.94
N LYS A 63 12.72 10.14 13.87
CA LYS A 63 12.19 10.56 12.57
C LYS A 63 10.66 10.62 12.54
N LYS A 64 10.02 10.06 13.57
CA LYS A 64 8.56 9.99 13.71
C LYS A 64 7.89 9.23 12.57
N CYS A 65 8.59 8.24 12.00
CA CYS A 65 8.05 7.33 10.99
C CYS A 65 6.86 6.53 11.55
N ILE A 66 5.99 6.05 10.67
CA ILE A 66 4.77 5.32 11.06
C ILE A 66 4.89 3.87 10.64
N CYS A 67 5.05 2.96 11.60
CA CYS A 67 5.06 1.53 11.32
C CYS A 67 3.67 1.05 10.85
N TYR A 68 3.62 0.17 9.84
CA TYR A 68 2.38 -0.42 9.33
C TYR A 68 2.48 -1.95 9.23
N GLY A 69 1.52 -2.58 8.54
CA GLY A 69 1.58 -4.00 8.23
C GLY A 69 1.40 -4.93 9.43
N GLY A 70 1.95 -6.14 9.34
CA GLY A 70 1.81 -7.16 10.37
C GLY A 70 2.39 -6.74 11.72
N THR A 71 3.55 -6.11 11.69
CA THR A 71 4.26 -5.63 12.88
C THR A 71 3.47 -4.56 13.62
N ALA A 72 2.85 -3.63 12.88
CA ALA A 72 1.96 -2.65 13.48
C ALA A 72 0.73 -3.27 14.13
N ILE A 73 0.03 -4.18 13.41
CA ILE A 73 -1.13 -4.88 13.97
C ILE A 73 -0.73 -5.61 15.25
N ASN A 74 0.37 -6.37 15.22
CA ASN A 74 0.86 -7.10 16.39
C ASN A 74 1.13 -6.18 17.58
N ASN A 75 1.88 -5.09 17.36
CA ASN A 75 2.38 -4.26 18.46
C ASN A 75 1.30 -3.36 19.10
N ILE A 76 0.21 -3.06 18.39
CA ILE A 76 -0.92 -2.33 18.99
C ILE A 76 -1.85 -3.25 19.79
N LEU A 77 -1.82 -4.57 19.57
CA LEU A 77 -2.67 -5.51 20.29
C LEU A 77 -2.21 -5.70 21.75
N PRO A 78 -3.13 -6.06 22.67
CA PRO A 78 -2.76 -6.53 23.99
C PRO A 78 -1.79 -7.71 23.92
N LYS A 79 -0.88 -7.83 24.90
CA LYS A 79 0.19 -8.85 24.90
C LYS A 79 -0.29 -10.27 24.65
N TYR A 80 -1.39 -10.69 25.28
CA TYR A 80 -1.98 -12.02 25.12
C TYR A 80 -2.59 -12.29 23.74
N ALA A 81 -2.78 -11.24 22.93
CA ALA A 81 -3.36 -11.31 21.59
C ALA A 81 -2.29 -11.04 20.51
N GLN A 82 -1.03 -10.86 20.88
CA GLN A 82 0.06 -10.75 19.91
C GLN A 82 0.31 -12.11 19.26
N PHE A 83 0.56 -12.11 17.95
CA PHE A 83 0.73 -13.31 17.14
C PHE A 83 2.16 -13.49 16.62
N TYR A 84 3.06 -12.53 16.87
CA TYR A 84 4.49 -12.68 16.65
C TYR A 84 5.20 -12.93 17.97
N ASN A 85 6.13 -13.89 17.96
CA ASN A 85 7.00 -14.16 19.10
C ASN A 85 8.37 -13.51 18.89
N ARG A 86 8.66 -12.44 19.64
CA ARG A 86 9.93 -11.69 19.51
C ARG A 86 11.15 -12.45 20.02
N ASP A 87 10.94 -13.54 20.77
CA ASP A 87 12.03 -14.38 21.26
C ASP A 87 12.52 -15.35 20.18
N ILE A 88 11.70 -15.58 19.14
CA ILE A 88 11.97 -16.52 18.03
C ILE A 88 12.11 -15.79 16.70
N GLU A 89 11.36 -14.71 16.48
CA GLU A 89 11.28 -14.02 15.19
C GLU A 89 11.91 -12.63 15.27
N ILE A 90 12.73 -12.30 14.28
CA ILE A 90 13.22 -10.94 14.06
C ILE A 90 12.06 -10.10 13.51
N PRO A 91 11.70 -8.98 14.16
CA PRO A 91 10.61 -8.14 13.69
C PRO A 91 10.93 -7.50 12.34
N ASP A 92 10.11 -7.80 11.34
CA ASP A 92 10.14 -7.14 10.04
C ASP A 92 9.47 -5.76 10.16
N TYR A 93 10.25 -4.69 10.06
CA TYR A 93 9.76 -3.32 10.25
C TYR A 93 9.43 -2.68 8.90
N ASP A 94 8.14 -2.74 8.56
CA ASP A 94 7.52 -1.92 7.53
C ASP A 94 7.12 -0.55 8.10
N PHE A 95 7.59 0.55 7.52
CA PHE A 95 7.14 1.89 7.95
C PHE A 95 7.03 2.92 6.83
N PHE A 96 6.08 3.84 7.01
CA PHE A 96 5.91 5.00 6.14
C PHE A 96 6.86 6.12 6.54
N SER A 97 7.35 6.81 5.51
CA SER A 97 8.01 8.10 5.61
C SER A 97 7.59 8.97 4.43
N ASN A 98 7.37 10.26 4.66
CA ASN A 98 7.21 11.23 3.56
C ASN A 98 8.56 11.68 2.95
N HIS A 99 9.68 11.13 3.42
CA HIS A 99 11.03 11.33 2.90
C HIS A 99 11.78 9.99 2.75
N ALA A 100 11.06 8.94 2.33
CA ALA A 100 11.53 7.54 2.37
C ALA A 100 12.91 7.31 1.74
N LEU A 101 13.22 7.96 0.61
CA LEU A 101 14.52 7.85 -0.05
C LEU A 101 15.67 8.38 0.81
N ASP A 102 15.47 9.56 1.40
CA ASP A 102 16.49 10.21 2.23
C ASP A 102 16.65 9.45 3.55
N ASP A 103 15.54 9.01 4.13
CA ASP A 103 15.51 8.21 5.35
C ASP A 103 16.19 6.85 5.18
N ALA A 104 16.05 6.20 4.02
CA ALA A 104 16.74 4.95 3.71
C ALA A 104 18.27 5.13 3.65
N LYS A 105 18.74 6.22 3.00
CA LYS A 105 20.16 6.56 2.96
C LYS A 105 20.70 6.90 4.35
N GLU A 106 19.98 7.71 5.11
CA GLU A 106 20.35 8.09 6.47
C GLU A 106 20.44 6.88 7.41
N LEU A 107 19.47 5.96 7.34
CA LEU A 107 19.50 4.74 8.15
C LEU A 107 20.71 3.86 7.80
N ALA A 108 21.03 3.71 6.51
CA ALA A 108 22.24 3.01 6.07
C ALA A 108 23.52 3.68 6.60
N ASP A 109 23.59 5.01 6.58
CA ASP A 109 24.74 5.76 7.11
C ASP A 109 24.90 5.57 8.62
N ILE A 110 23.80 5.52 9.38
CA ILE A 110 23.81 5.25 10.83
C ILE A 110 24.38 3.87 11.12
N TYR A 111 23.95 2.84 10.39
CA TYR A 111 24.51 1.49 10.55
C TYR A 111 26.00 1.46 10.19
N PHE A 112 26.39 2.09 9.08
CA PHE A 112 27.80 2.14 8.72
C PHE A 112 28.64 2.86 9.78
N ALA A 113 28.14 3.95 10.35
CA ALA A 113 28.79 4.67 11.44
C ALA A 113 28.88 3.85 12.73
N ALA A 114 27.95 2.92 12.96
CA ALA A 114 27.98 1.98 14.08
C ALA A 114 28.98 0.82 13.89
N GLY A 115 29.66 0.75 12.75
CA GLY A 115 30.75 -0.22 12.49
C GLY A 115 30.36 -1.39 11.58
N TYR A 116 29.11 -1.43 11.10
CA TYR A 116 28.67 -2.45 10.13
C TYR A 116 29.28 -2.16 8.75
N LYS A 117 29.89 -3.17 8.14
CA LYS A 117 30.57 -3.02 6.83
C LYS A 117 29.63 -3.29 5.66
N GLU A 118 28.83 -4.33 5.75
CA GLU A 118 27.91 -4.76 4.71
C GLU A 118 26.54 -4.09 4.90
N VAL A 119 26.46 -2.81 4.55
CA VAL A 119 25.22 -2.03 4.61
C VAL A 119 24.80 -1.59 3.21
N GLU A 120 23.55 -1.87 2.86
CA GLU A 120 22.94 -1.51 1.57
C GLU A 120 21.53 -0.96 1.77
N ALA A 121 21.25 0.23 1.25
CA ALA A 121 19.89 0.69 0.97
C ALA A 121 19.61 0.58 -0.53
N LYS A 122 18.52 -0.10 -0.91
CA LYS A 122 18.16 -0.26 -2.32
C LYS A 122 16.67 -0.09 -2.58
N ALA A 123 16.31 0.21 -3.83
CA ALA A 123 14.90 0.27 -4.23
C ALA A 123 14.23 -1.10 -4.10
N GLY A 124 13.05 -1.12 -3.51
CA GLY A 124 12.17 -2.28 -3.39
C GLY A 124 11.50 -2.64 -4.70
N VAL A 125 10.60 -3.62 -4.69
CA VAL A 125 9.87 -4.04 -5.91
C VAL A 125 8.94 -2.92 -6.39
N HIS A 126 8.17 -2.32 -5.47
CA HIS A 126 7.29 -1.19 -5.75
C HIS A 126 8.08 0.12 -5.75
N HIS A 127 7.69 1.05 -6.63
CA HIS A 127 8.28 2.39 -6.69
C HIS A 127 8.04 3.13 -5.37
N GLY A 128 9.04 3.86 -4.88
CA GLY A 128 8.92 4.60 -3.61
C GLY A 128 9.05 3.76 -2.34
N THR A 129 9.19 2.43 -2.44
CA THR A 129 9.62 1.57 -1.32
C THR A 129 11.12 1.32 -1.41
N PHE A 130 11.82 1.37 -0.27
CA PHE A 130 13.24 1.10 -0.14
C PHE A 130 13.48 0.03 0.91
N LYS A 131 14.48 -0.82 0.70
CA LYS A 131 14.88 -1.88 1.61
C LYS A 131 16.28 -1.58 2.15
N VAL A 132 16.45 -1.65 3.46
CA VAL A 132 17.76 -1.52 4.13
C VAL A 132 18.22 -2.87 4.65
N PHE A 133 19.44 -3.24 4.26
CA PHE A 133 20.11 -4.47 4.67
C PHE A 133 21.33 -4.15 5.51
N VAL A 134 21.55 -4.95 6.55
CA VAL A 134 22.74 -4.90 7.41
C VAL A 134 23.26 -6.32 7.57
N ASN A 135 24.50 -6.57 7.14
CA ASN A 135 25.11 -7.90 7.12
C ASN A 135 24.19 -8.94 6.44
N PHE A 136 23.59 -8.54 5.31
CA PHE A 136 22.64 -9.33 4.52
C PHE A 136 21.29 -9.63 5.19
N ILE A 137 21.08 -9.18 6.43
CA ILE A 137 19.79 -9.24 7.12
C ILE A 137 18.91 -8.11 6.60
N PRO A 138 17.67 -8.39 6.11
CA PRO A 138 16.71 -7.35 5.81
C PRO A 138 16.23 -6.72 7.12
N VAL A 139 16.50 -5.43 7.31
CA VAL A 139 16.23 -4.73 8.56
C VAL A 139 14.94 -3.92 8.50
N ALA A 140 14.66 -3.30 7.36
CA ALA A 140 13.53 -2.40 7.22
C ALA A 140 13.07 -2.23 5.77
N ASP A 141 11.75 -2.11 5.61
CA ASP A 141 11.07 -1.65 4.41
C ASP A 141 10.49 -0.25 4.66
N ILE A 142 10.96 0.72 3.89
CA ILE A 142 10.65 2.15 4.04
C ILE A 142 9.83 2.59 2.83
N THR A 143 8.55 2.85 3.03
CA THR A 143 7.63 3.19 1.94
C THR A 143 7.29 4.68 1.96
N TYR A 144 7.44 5.33 0.81
CA TYR A 144 7.00 6.70 0.63
C TYR A 144 5.49 6.80 0.81
N LEU A 145 5.04 7.78 1.60
CA LEU A 145 3.62 8.11 1.72
C LEU A 145 3.42 9.60 1.45
N ASP A 146 2.39 9.90 0.66
CA ASP A 146 2.01 11.27 0.32
C ASP A 146 1.84 12.14 1.56
N ASP A 147 2.24 13.40 1.44
CA ASP A 147 2.32 14.36 2.52
C ASP A 147 0.94 14.65 3.17
N GLU A 148 -0.14 14.67 2.39
CA GLU A 148 -1.51 14.86 2.89
C GLU A 148 -1.93 13.66 3.75
N ILE A 149 -1.71 12.45 3.22
CA ILE A 149 -2.07 11.19 3.89
C ILE A 149 -1.20 10.97 5.14
N PHE A 150 0.10 11.18 5.02
CA PHE A 150 1.04 11.00 6.14
C PHE A 150 0.67 11.92 7.31
N LYS A 151 0.35 13.20 7.04
CA LYS A 151 -0.10 14.15 8.07
C LYS A 151 -1.46 13.76 8.66
N ALA A 152 -2.37 13.21 7.86
CA ALA A 152 -3.64 12.69 8.36
C ALA A 152 -3.42 11.51 9.33
N LEU A 153 -2.58 10.54 8.95
CA LEU A 153 -2.25 9.39 9.80
C LEU A 153 -1.57 9.80 11.11
N GLN A 154 -0.62 10.75 11.06
CA GLN A 154 0.09 11.25 12.25
C GLN A 154 -0.85 11.71 13.38
N LYS A 155 -2.06 12.19 13.05
CA LYS A 155 -3.04 12.66 14.06
C LYS A 155 -3.66 11.52 14.86
N GLU A 156 -3.64 10.30 14.33
CA GLU A 156 -4.39 9.15 14.86
C GLU A 156 -3.48 7.96 15.21
N VAL A 157 -2.16 8.10 15.09
CA VAL A 157 -1.20 7.04 15.39
C VAL A 157 -1.33 6.54 16.82
N ILE A 158 -1.13 5.24 17.01
CA ILE A 158 -0.98 4.65 18.33
C ILE A 158 0.51 4.66 18.67
N ILE A 159 0.87 5.24 19.81
CA ILE A 159 2.26 5.26 20.29
C ILE A 159 2.47 4.13 21.32
N ARG A 160 3.51 3.32 21.11
CA ARG A 160 4.01 2.33 22.08
C ARG A 160 5.52 2.44 22.16
N ALA A 161 6.04 2.66 23.38
CA ALA A 161 7.47 2.87 23.62
C ALA A 161 8.11 3.93 22.70
N GLY A 162 7.37 5.01 22.40
CA GLY A 162 7.82 6.10 21.52
C GLY A 162 7.69 5.83 20.01
N ILE A 163 7.51 4.58 19.60
CA ILE A 163 7.29 4.20 18.19
C ILE A 163 5.83 4.47 17.82
N ARG A 164 5.61 5.04 16.63
CA ARG A 164 4.28 5.33 16.08
C ARG A 164 3.83 4.18 15.20
N TYR A 165 2.61 3.72 15.41
CA TYR A 165 1.97 2.68 14.63
C TYR A 165 0.74 3.24 13.93
N ALA A 166 0.51 2.79 12.69
CA ALA A 166 -0.61 3.21 11.88
C ALA A 166 -1.95 2.98 12.62
N PRO A 167 -2.92 3.91 12.49
CA PRO A 167 -4.21 3.80 13.16
C PRO A 167 -4.97 2.52 12.74
N PRO A 168 -5.80 1.94 13.63
CA PRO A 168 -6.56 0.72 13.33
C PRO A 168 -7.40 0.80 12.06
N ASN A 169 -7.97 1.96 11.73
CA ASN A 169 -8.78 2.11 10.53
C ASN A 169 -7.94 2.08 9.24
N TYR A 170 -6.68 2.52 9.28
CA TYR A 170 -5.76 2.38 8.15
C TYR A 170 -5.32 0.92 7.98
N LEU A 171 -5.02 0.25 9.09
CA LEU A 171 -4.70 -1.18 9.06
C LEU A 171 -5.88 -2.00 8.52
N ARG A 172 -7.12 -1.70 8.94
CA ARG A 172 -8.34 -2.25 8.33
C ARG A 172 -8.42 -1.99 6.83
N MET A 173 -8.27 -0.73 6.42
CA MET A 173 -8.29 -0.34 5.01
C MET A 173 -7.35 -1.23 4.20
N SER A 174 -6.10 -1.35 4.63
CA SER A 174 -5.09 -2.15 3.92
C SER A 174 -5.47 -3.63 3.83
N MET A 175 -6.07 -4.20 4.88
CA MET A 175 -6.53 -5.58 4.87
C MET A 175 -7.76 -5.80 3.98
N TYR A 176 -8.71 -4.87 3.98
CA TYR A 176 -9.85 -4.92 3.06
C TYR A 176 -9.41 -4.75 1.60
N LEU A 177 -8.42 -3.89 1.35
CA LEU A 177 -7.81 -3.74 0.03
C LEU A 177 -7.24 -5.08 -0.46
N GLU A 178 -6.48 -5.80 0.38
CA GLU A 178 -5.98 -7.15 0.05
C GLU A 178 -7.12 -8.14 -0.25
N LEU A 179 -8.13 -8.21 0.62
CA LEU A 179 -9.28 -9.13 0.47
C LEU A 179 -10.16 -8.79 -0.74
N SER A 180 -10.14 -7.53 -1.20
CA SER A 180 -10.93 -7.06 -2.34
C SER A 180 -10.27 -7.34 -3.70
N ARG A 181 -9.02 -7.85 -3.74
CA ARG A 181 -8.23 -8.02 -4.98
C ARG A 181 -8.05 -9.49 -5.34
N PRO A 182 -9.02 -10.13 -6.00
CA PRO A 182 -8.94 -11.56 -6.33
C PRO A 182 -7.88 -11.91 -7.39
N GLN A 183 -7.43 -10.92 -8.17
CA GLN A 183 -6.29 -11.10 -9.07
C GLN A 183 -4.94 -10.76 -8.41
N GLY A 184 -4.96 -10.27 -7.16
CA GLY A 184 -3.76 -10.06 -6.36
C GLY A 184 -3.24 -11.35 -5.74
N ASP A 185 -2.48 -11.24 -4.65
CA ASP A 185 -1.95 -12.42 -3.95
C ASP A 185 -2.97 -13.03 -2.99
N VAL A 186 -3.83 -13.90 -3.53
CA VAL A 186 -4.87 -14.60 -2.77
C VAL A 186 -4.31 -15.57 -1.73
N SER A 187 -3.04 -15.99 -1.83
CA SER A 187 -2.41 -16.87 -0.83
C SER A 187 -2.33 -16.20 0.55
N ARG A 188 -2.39 -14.86 0.59
CA ARG A 188 -2.34 -14.06 1.81
C ARG A 188 -3.70 -13.91 2.48
N TRP A 189 -4.81 -14.23 1.80
CA TRP A 189 -6.16 -13.92 2.29
C TRP A 189 -6.48 -14.54 3.64
N GLU A 190 -6.08 -15.79 3.88
CA GLU A 190 -6.30 -16.45 5.16
C GLU A 190 -5.61 -15.70 6.31
N LYS A 191 -4.32 -15.37 6.12
CA LYS A 191 -3.51 -14.63 7.09
C LYS A 191 -4.07 -13.23 7.33
N VAL A 192 -4.48 -12.54 6.25
CA VAL A 192 -5.09 -11.21 6.31
C VAL A 192 -6.41 -11.25 7.08
N PHE A 193 -7.29 -12.20 6.78
CA PHE A 193 -8.60 -12.30 7.41
C PHE A 193 -8.52 -12.64 8.91
N LYS A 194 -7.60 -13.54 9.32
CA LYS A 194 -7.33 -13.84 10.73
C LYS A 194 -6.89 -12.58 11.49
N ARG A 195 -5.98 -11.79 10.91
CA ARG A 195 -5.50 -10.52 11.50
C ARG A 195 -6.59 -9.45 11.55
N LEU A 196 -7.39 -9.32 10.50
CA LEU A 196 -8.53 -8.41 10.45
C LEU A 196 -9.54 -8.73 11.56
N THR A 197 -9.88 -10.01 11.73
CA THR A 197 -10.79 -10.48 12.79
C THR A 197 -10.26 -10.10 14.17
N LEU A 198 -8.97 -10.34 14.41
CA LEU A 198 -8.31 -10.01 15.67
C LEU A 198 -8.28 -8.49 15.92
N LEU A 199 -7.94 -7.71 14.89
CA LEU A 199 -7.96 -6.24 14.97
C LEU A 199 -9.37 -5.72 15.27
N ASN A 200 -10.41 -6.28 14.63
CA ASN A 200 -11.80 -5.90 14.85
C ASN A 200 -12.29 -6.22 16.25
N LYS A 201 -11.82 -7.33 16.83
CA LYS A 201 -12.12 -7.70 18.22
C LYS A 201 -11.58 -6.68 19.22
N HIS A 202 -10.34 -6.23 19.04
CA HIS A 202 -9.66 -5.36 20.02
C HIS A 202 -9.81 -3.86 19.75
N TYR A 203 -10.04 -3.48 18.50
CA TYR A 203 -10.16 -2.08 18.07
C TYR A 203 -11.43 -1.84 17.26
N PRO A 204 -12.63 -2.21 17.73
CA PRO A 204 -13.86 -2.20 16.93
C PRO A 204 -14.08 -0.87 16.20
N LEU A 205 -14.65 -0.94 14.99
CA LEU A 205 -14.97 0.25 14.20
C LEU A 205 -16.07 1.06 14.92
N LYS A 206 -15.66 2.17 15.54
CA LYS A 206 -16.54 3.06 16.31
C LYS A 206 -16.41 4.48 15.78
N PRO A 207 -17.43 4.97 15.06
CA PRO A 207 -17.59 6.39 14.79
C PRO A 207 -17.72 7.16 16.12
N ASP A 208 -17.16 8.35 16.19
CA ASP A 208 -17.23 9.24 17.37
C ASP A 208 -18.62 9.87 17.57
N VAL A 209 -19.52 9.62 16.62
CA VAL A 209 -20.88 10.15 16.53
C VAL A 209 -21.92 9.04 16.49
N GLN A 210 -23.14 9.35 16.88
CA GLN A 210 -24.26 8.43 16.76
C GLN A 210 -24.75 8.39 15.30
N CYS A 211 -24.59 7.27 14.61
CA CYS A 211 -24.89 7.19 13.17
C CYS A 211 -26.37 7.38 12.80
N ASN A 212 -27.28 7.36 13.77
CA ASN A 212 -28.70 7.69 13.56
C ASN A 212 -28.94 9.19 13.37
N THR A 213 -27.95 10.04 13.68
CA THR A 213 -28.03 11.49 13.49
C THR A 213 -27.42 11.97 12.18
N ILE A 214 -26.90 11.06 11.34
CA ILE A 214 -26.18 11.40 10.10
C ILE A 214 -26.90 10.78 8.90
N ASP A 215 -27.12 11.61 7.87
CA ASP A 215 -27.60 11.14 6.58
C ASP A 215 -26.46 10.55 5.75
N PHE A 216 -26.70 9.38 5.16
CA PHE A 216 -25.69 8.62 4.41
C PHE A 216 -25.43 9.16 3.00
N GLN A 217 -26.31 10.04 2.51
CA GLN A 217 -26.17 10.73 1.23
C GLN A 217 -25.84 12.20 1.49
N ARG A 218 -25.14 12.85 0.55
CA ARG A 218 -24.83 14.29 0.59
C ARG A 218 -26.11 15.13 0.51
N GLU A 219 -26.22 16.20 1.28
CA GLU A 219 -27.34 17.14 1.15
C GLU A 219 -27.35 17.79 -0.25
N MET A 220 -28.54 18.01 -0.80
CA MET A 220 -28.75 18.67 -2.09
C MET A 220 -29.67 19.89 -1.97
N ASP A 221 -29.33 20.95 -2.68
CA ASP A 221 -30.09 22.21 -2.70
C ASP A 221 -31.30 22.19 -3.67
N VAL A 222 -31.38 21.22 -4.59
CA VAL A 222 -32.43 21.18 -5.65
C VAL A 222 -33.79 20.65 -5.15
N LYS A 223 -34.90 21.23 -5.64
CA LYS A 223 -36.30 20.92 -5.25
C LYS A 223 -36.74 19.47 -5.57
N SER A 224 -37.64 18.92 -4.75
CA SER A 224 -37.99 17.49 -4.64
C SER A 224 -38.44 16.76 -5.92
N SER A 225 -39.16 17.39 -6.85
CA SER A 225 -39.67 16.67 -8.05
C SER A 225 -38.63 16.50 -9.16
N ASN A 226 -37.67 17.42 -9.29
CA ASN A 226 -36.58 17.30 -10.27
C ASN A 226 -35.51 16.31 -9.78
N ASN A 227 -35.38 16.12 -8.47
CA ASN A 227 -34.39 15.21 -7.88
C ASN A 227 -34.67 13.74 -8.21
N GLU A 228 -35.94 13.33 -8.21
CA GLU A 228 -36.29 11.95 -8.51
C GLU A 228 -36.02 11.59 -9.98
N HIS A 229 -36.39 12.48 -10.91
CA HIS A 229 -36.07 12.29 -12.33
C HIS A 229 -34.56 12.27 -12.56
N LEU A 230 -33.82 13.21 -11.95
CA LEU A 230 -32.36 13.27 -12.00
C LEU A 230 -31.71 11.99 -11.45
N TYR A 231 -32.21 11.52 -10.31
CA TYR A 231 -31.75 10.28 -9.68
C TYR A 231 -31.92 9.07 -10.60
N PHE A 232 -33.13 8.85 -11.14
CA PHE A 232 -33.37 7.69 -11.98
C PHE A 232 -32.63 7.77 -13.31
N LEU A 233 -32.55 8.95 -13.92
CA LEU A 233 -31.79 9.16 -15.14
C LEU A 233 -30.30 8.87 -14.92
N ALA A 234 -29.68 9.49 -13.91
CA ALA A 234 -28.26 9.27 -13.62
C ALA A 234 -27.98 7.81 -13.25
N ARG A 235 -28.82 7.19 -12.41
CA ARG A 235 -28.72 5.77 -12.07
C ARG A 235 -28.74 4.89 -13.32
N ASP A 236 -29.72 5.12 -14.19
CA ASP A 236 -29.94 4.26 -15.35
C ASP A 236 -28.81 4.40 -16.37
N VAL A 237 -28.35 5.63 -16.63
CA VAL A 237 -27.19 5.90 -17.49
C VAL A 237 -25.91 5.26 -16.93
N LEU A 238 -25.74 5.25 -15.61
CA LEU A 238 -24.60 4.59 -14.98
C LEU A 238 -24.70 3.05 -15.07
N ILE A 239 -25.89 2.47 -14.83
CA ILE A 239 -26.15 1.03 -14.98
C ILE A 239 -25.86 0.57 -16.41
N ASP A 240 -26.34 1.30 -17.41
CA ASP A 240 -26.20 0.96 -18.83
C ASP A 240 -24.73 0.97 -19.29
N GLN A 241 -23.88 1.72 -18.59
CA GLN A 241 -22.44 1.76 -18.81
C GLN A 241 -21.67 0.66 -18.06
N GLY A 242 -22.35 -0.18 -17.28
CA GLY A 242 -21.75 -1.32 -16.59
C GLY A 242 -20.80 -0.95 -15.44
N VAL A 243 -20.87 0.30 -14.94
CA VAL A 243 -20.02 0.78 -13.84
C VAL A 243 -20.27 0.00 -12.55
N ILE A 244 -19.31 0.05 -11.62
CA ILE A 244 -19.45 -0.63 -10.33
C ILE A 244 -19.88 0.35 -9.25
N PHE A 245 -21.08 0.18 -8.71
CA PHE A 245 -21.56 1.03 -7.62
C PHE A 245 -20.92 0.65 -6.28
N PHE A 246 -20.39 1.63 -5.55
CA PHE A 246 -19.81 1.41 -4.22
C PHE A 246 -20.21 2.48 -3.19
N GLY A 247 -20.81 3.60 -3.61
CA GLY A 247 -21.26 4.70 -2.76
C GLY A 247 -22.65 4.52 -2.13
N GLY A 248 -23.40 5.62 -2.08
CA GLY A 248 -24.77 5.68 -1.51
C GLY A 248 -25.71 4.61 -2.06
N TYR A 249 -25.81 4.49 -3.40
CA TYR A 249 -26.66 3.48 -4.04
C TYR A 249 -26.28 2.04 -3.67
N GLY A 250 -24.98 1.72 -3.64
CA GLY A 250 -24.51 0.40 -3.20
C GLY A 250 -24.88 0.12 -1.73
N SER A 251 -24.76 1.13 -0.87
CA SER A 251 -25.11 1.03 0.55
C SER A 251 -26.62 0.78 0.76
N VAL A 252 -27.48 1.41 -0.05
CA VAL A 252 -28.93 1.16 -0.06
C VAL A 252 -29.22 -0.29 -0.42
N LEU A 253 -28.55 -0.86 -1.43
CA LEU A 253 -28.75 -2.26 -1.81
C LEU A 253 -28.31 -3.24 -0.70
N TYR A 254 -27.26 -2.91 0.06
CA TYR A 254 -26.85 -3.70 1.21
C TYR A 254 -27.83 -3.62 2.39
N SER A 255 -28.64 -2.55 2.48
CA SER A 255 -29.56 -2.34 3.61
C SER A 255 -30.69 -3.37 3.67
N GLU A 256 -31.04 -3.96 2.51
CA GLU A 256 -32.04 -5.02 2.40
C GLU A 256 -31.70 -6.28 3.21
N TYR A 257 -30.42 -6.45 3.56
CA TYR A 257 -29.90 -7.60 4.30
C TYR A 257 -29.81 -7.38 5.81
N LEU A 258 -30.25 -6.23 6.33
CA LEU A 258 -30.38 -6.03 7.77
C LEU A 258 -31.62 -6.76 8.31
N LYS A 259 -31.43 -7.49 9.42
CA LYS A 259 -32.52 -8.21 10.09
C LYS A 259 -33.58 -7.28 10.69
N ASP A 260 -33.17 -6.09 11.11
CA ASP A 260 -34.04 -5.12 11.76
C ASP A 260 -34.23 -3.89 10.89
N LYS A 261 -35.16 -3.99 9.94
CA LYS A 261 -35.54 -2.88 9.06
C LYS A 261 -36.32 -1.77 9.79
N LYS A 262 -36.85 -2.05 10.99
CA LYS A 262 -37.77 -1.17 11.73
C LYS A 262 -37.06 -0.28 12.75
N ASN A 263 -35.88 -0.68 13.23
CA ASN A 263 -35.04 0.20 14.01
C ASN A 263 -34.33 1.20 13.08
N ALA A 264 -34.85 2.43 13.08
CA ALA A 264 -34.37 3.64 12.39
C ALA A 264 -32.95 4.09 12.81
N LYS A 265 -32.00 3.16 12.89
CA LYS A 265 -30.60 3.43 13.25
C LYS A 265 -29.85 4.13 12.12
N TYR A 266 -30.34 4.00 10.88
CA TYR A 266 -29.79 4.62 9.69
C TYR A 266 -30.95 5.25 8.91
N LYS A 267 -30.89 6.56 8.65
CA LYS A 267 -31.87 7.25 7.82
C LYS A 267 -31.59 6.90 6.36
N TYR A 268 -32.33 5.94 5.82
CA TYR A 268 -32.30 5.66 4.39
C TYR A 268 -33.16 6.70 3.69
N ILE A 269 -32.53 7.61 2.94
CA ILE A 269 -33.25 8.56 2.10
C ILE A 269 -33.47 7.90 0.74
N HIS A 270 -34.70 7.97 0.26
CA HIS A 270 -35.07 7.55 -1.08
C HIS A 270 -34.76 8.69 -2.07
N SER A 271 -34.05 8.35 -3.15
CA SER A 271 -33.94 9.15 -4.39
C SER A 271 -33.09 10.43 -4.36
N ASN A 272 -32.00 10.46 -3.59
CA ASN A 272 -30.96 11.50 -3.74
C ASN A 272 -29.87 11.05 -4.75
N PRO A 273 -29.63 11.80 -5.85
CA PRO A 273 -28.60 11.49 -6.86
C PRO A 273 -27.19 11.69 -6.29
N ASP A 274 -26.74 10.70 -5.53
CA ASP A 274 -25.41 10.61 -4.93
C ASP A 274 -24.78 9.26 -5.28
N PHE A 275 -23.99 9.23 -6.35
CA PHE A 275 -23.39 8.00 -6.88
C PHE A 275 -21.86 8.02 -6.83
N ASP A 276 -21.27 7.12 -6.04
CA ASP A 276 -19.84 6.79 -6.18
C ASP A 276 -19.71 5.46 -6.94
N VAL A 277 -19.00 5.52 -8.07
CA VAL A 277 -18.85 4.41 -9.01
C VAL A 277 -17.41 4.21 -9.46
N LEU A 278 -17.04 2.98 -9.82
CA LEU A 278 -15.78 2.67 -10.50
C LEU A 278 -16.00 2.59 -12.02
N SER A 279 -15.12 3.23 -12.78
CA SER A 279 -15.00 3.10 -14.23
C SER A 279 -13.54 3.06 -14.65
N GLU A 280 -13.15 2.13 -15.53
CA GLU A 280 -11.80 2.10 -16.13
C GLU A 280 -11.54 3.32 -17.04
N ASP A 281 -12.61 3.93 -17.56
CA ASP A 281 -12.57 5.16 -18.36
C ASP A 281 -13.51 6.23 -17.77
N PRO A 282 -13.06 6.94 -16.71
CA PRO A 282 -13.84 7.99 -16.09
C PRO A 282 -14.20 9.15 -17.03
N GLU A 283 -13.40 9.40 -18.08
CA GLU A 283 -13.65 10.48 -19.03
C GLU A 283 -14.86 10.16 -19.90
N THR A 284 -14.86 8.99 -20.54
CA THR A 284 -16.00 8.55 -21.36
C THR A 284 -17.26 8.38 -20.50
N THR A 285 -17.13 7.84 -19.29
CA THR A 285 -18.29 7.69 -18.39
C THR A 285 -18.89 9.03 -17.98
N ALA A 286 -18.03 10.01 -17.67
CA ALA A 286 -18.45 11.37 -17.38
C ALA A 286 -19.16 12.00 -18.58
N LEU A 287 -18.56 11.89 -19.77
CA LEU A 287 -19.09 12.47 -21.00
C LEU A 287 -20.51 11.97 -21.28
N ILE A 288 -20.71 10.65 -21.33
CA ILE A 288 -22.02 10.03 -21.60
C ILE A 288 -23.05 10.48 -20.55
N LEU A 289 -22.69 10.49 -19.26
CA LEU A 289 -23.60 10.96 -18.22
C LEU A 289 -23.98 12.42 -18.43
N THR A 290 -23.03 13.30 -18.72
CA THR A 290 -23.31 14.73 -18.94
C THR A 290 -24.16 14.98 -20.18
N GLU A 291 -23.95 14.26 -21.28
CA GLU A 291 -24.77 14.36 -22.50
C GLU A 291 -26.21 13.95 -22.22
N ARG A 292 -26.42 12.81 -21.54
CA ARG A 292 -27.77 12.32 -21.20
C ARG A 292 -28.51 13.25 -20.25
N LEU A 293 -27.80 13.86 -19.29
CA LEU A 293 -28.38 14.89 -18.43
C LEU A 293 -28.78 16.14 -19.22
N ALA A 294 -27.95 16.57 -20.17
CA ALA A 294 -28.25 17.73 -21.02
C ALA A 294 -29.45 17.47 -21.94
N ASP A 295 -29.53 16.28 -22.56
CA ASP A 295 -30.64 15.84 -23.41
C ASP A 295 -31.97 15.82 -22.65
N ALA A 296 -31.95 15.45 -21.37
CA ALA A 296 -33.11 15.47 -20.48
C ALA A 296 -33.48 16.88 -19.96
N GLY A 297 -32.74 17.92 -20.36
CA GLY A 297 -33.04 19.31 -20.05
C GLY A 297 -32.42 19.84 -18.76
N PHE A 298 -31.52 19.09 -18.11
CA PHE A 298 -30.76 19.61 -16.97
C PHE A 298 -29.73 20.66 -17.43
N LYS A 299 -29.60 21.75 -16.67
CA LYS A 299 -28.71 22.89 -16.98
C LYS A 299 -27.59 22.99 -15.95
N ASN A 300 -26.54 23.76 -16.30
CA ASN A 300 -25.38 24.00 -15.42
C ASN A 300 -24.66 22.70 -15.03
N ILE A 301 -24.46 21.81 -15.99
CA ILE A 301 -23.74 20.56 -15.81
C ILE A 301 -22.24 20.86 -15.91
N LYS A 302 -21.44 20.40 -14.94
CA LYS A 302 -19.99 20.59 -14.92
C LYS A 302 -19.28 19.29 -14.56
N THR A 303 -18.21 18.98 -15.28
CA THR A 303 -17.26 17.92 -14.92
C THR A 303 -16.01 18.54 -14.31
N VAL A 304 -15.63 18.11 -13.11
CA VAL A 304 -14.39 18.50 -12.42
C VAL A 304 -13.46 17.31 -12.34
N HIS A 305 -12.21 17.51 -12.76
CA HIS A 305 -11.16 16.51 -12.61
C HIS A 305 -10.45 16.65 -11.27
N HIS A 306 -10.28 15.53 -10.58
CA HIS A 306 -9.50 15.44 -9.35
C HIS A 306 -8.36 14.43 -9.56
N PRO A 307 -7.10 14.87 -9.46
CA PRO A 307 -5.96 13.95 -9.56
C PRO A 307 -5.93 12.96 -8.39
N ALA A 308 -5.17 11.88 -8.57
CA ALA A 308 -4.89 10.94 -7.50
C ALA A 308 -4.18 11.63 -6.31
N ILE A 309 -4.44 11.15 -5.10
CA ILE A 309 -3.75 11.59 -3.88
C ILE A 309 -3.00 10.40 -3.33
N GLY A 310 -1.67 10.44 -3.48
CA GLY A 310 -0.81 9.28 -3.23
C GLY A 310 -1.27 8.03 -3.98
N GLU A 311 -1.01 6.87 -3.38
CA GLU A 311 -1.42 5.56 -3.92
C GLU A 311 -2.82 5.14 -3.45
N LEU A 312 -3.42 5.91 -2.53
CA LEU A 312 -4.60 5.50 -1.79
C LEU A 312 -5.90 6.00 -2.41
N ILE A 313 -5.89 7.23 -2.93
CA ILE A 313 -7.09 7.88 -3.48
C ILE A 313 -6.93 7.98 -5.00
N PRO A 314 -7.76 7.26 -5.77
CA PRO A 314 -7.62 7.29 -7.21
C PRO A 314 -7.97 8.65 -7.82
N GLU A 315 -7.44 8.84 -9.02
CA GLU A 315 -7.95 9.82 -9.97
C GLU A 315 -9.46 9.63 -10.16
N ARG A 316 -10.20 10.73 -10.21
CA ARG A 316 -11.65 10.70 -10.38
C ARG A 316 -12.19 11.92 -11.09
N LYS A 317 -13.39 11.77 -11.63
CA LYS A 317 -14.20 12.85 -12.15
C LYS A 317 -15.38 13.08 -11.22
N GLU A 318 -15.72 14.34 -11.02
CA GLU A 318 -16.91 14.77 -10.28
C GLU A 318 -17.87 15.41 -11.26
N ILE A 319 -19.13 14.97 -11.24
CA ILE A 319 -20.21 15.53 -12.05
C ILE A 319 -21.09 16.37 -11.15
N LEU A 320 -21.25 17.64 -11.49
CA LEU A 320 -22.10 18.59 -10.78
C LEU A 320 -23.27 19.03 -11.65
N VAL A 321 -24.44 19.21 -11.04
CA VAL A 321 -25.60 19.90 -11.62
C VAL A 321 -25.92 21.09 -10.72
N GLY A 322 -25.64 22.30 -11.22
CA GLY A 322 -25.66 23.49 -10.38
C GLY A 322 -24.54 23.46 -9.34
N LYS A 323 -24.88 23.30 -8.06
CA LYS A 323 -23.91 23.18 -6.95
C LYS A 323 -23.83 21.76 -6.39
N ASP A 324 -24.77 20.90 -6.75
CA ASP A 324 -24.91 19.58 -6.16
C ASP A 324 -24.04 18.58 -6.91
N THR A 325 -23.27 17.78 -6.17
CA THR A 325 -22.52 16.68 -6.76
C THR A 325 -23.45 15.50 -7.02
N ILE A 326 -23.54 15.08 -8.28
CA ILE A 326 -24.36 13.97 -8.74
C ILE A 326 -23.61 12.65 -8.68
N SER A 327 -22.35 12.66 -9.12
CA SER A 327 -21.54 11.45 -9.11
C SER A 327 -20.05 11.73 -8.99
N PHE A 328 -19.36 10.87 -8.26
CA PHE A 328 -17.93 10.66 -8.42
C PHE A 328 -17.67 9.37 -9.20
N ILE A 329 -16.88 9.49 -10.26
CA ILE A 329 -16.45 8.38 -11.11
C ILE A 329 -14.96 8.16 -10.87
N PHE A 330 -14.63 7.10 -10.16
CA PHE A 330 -13.27 6.78 -9.75
C PHE A 330 -12.63 5.79 -10.71
N LYS A 331 -11.36 6.03 -11.06
CA LYS A 331 -10.55 5.05 -11.78
C LYS A 331 -10.09 3.95 -10.80
N PRO A 332 -10.31 2.66 -11.09
CA PRO A 332 -9.85 1.59 -10.20
C PRO A 332 -8.32 1.57 -10.14
N ILE A 333 -7.75 1.44 -8.94
CA ILE A 333 -6.29 1.30 -8.71
C ILE A 333 -5.80 -0.16 -8.83
N ALA A 334 -6.73 -1.11 -8.82
CA ALA A 334 -6.49 -2.54 -8.87
C ALA A 334 -7.73 -3.27 -9.44
N CYS A 335 -7.67 -4.59 -9.61
CA CYS A 335 -8.88 -5.36 -9.93
C CYS A 335 -9.70 -5.58 -8.65
N HIS A 336 -10.73 -4.77 -8.44
CA HIS A 336 -11.56 -4.81 -7.23
C HIS A 336 -12.78 -5.70 -7.41
N SER A 337 -13.04 -6.55 -6.41
CA SER A 337 -14.13 -7.51 -6.42
C SER A 337 -15.51 -6.84 -6.43
N TYR A 338 -16.44 -7.42 -7.18
CA TYR A 338 -17.84 -6.97 -7.24
C TYR A 338 -18.79 -8.15 -7.47
N ASN A 339 -20.07 -7.91 -7.18
CA ASN A 339 -21.17 -8.83 -7.47
C ASN A 339 -22.13 -8.19 -8.47
N THR A 340 -22.86 -9.03 -9.20
CA THR A 340 -23.93 -8.58 -10.09
C THR A 340 -25.25 -9.08 -9.55
N ILE A 341 -26.22 -8.18 -9.45
CA ILE A 341 -27.61 -8.49 -9.07
C ILE A 341 -28.55 -8.11 -10.22
N HIS A 342 -29.72 -8.73 -10.26
CA HIS A 342 -30.73 -8.44 -11.26
C HIS A 342 -31.95 -7.82 -10.56
N ILE A 343 -32.35 -6.63 -11.01
CA ILE A 343 -33.54 -5.93 -10.52
C ILE A 343 -34.40 -5.61 -11.75
N GLY A 344 -35.52 -6.32 -11.90
CA GLY A 344 -36.29 -6.29 -13.14
C GLY A 344 -35.50 -6.90 -14.30
N ASP A 345 -35.39 -6.14 -15.39
CA ASP A 345 -34.61 -6.45 -16.58
C ASP A 345 -33.16 -5.93 -16.52
N LYS A 346 -32.82 -5.15 -15.49
CA LYS A 346 -31.50 -4.52 -15.36
C LYS A 346 -30.51 -5.39 -14.59
N SER A 347 -29.29 -5.45 -15.11
CA SER A 347 -28.13 -6.07 -14.46
C SER A 347 -27.28 -5.00 -13.81
N ILE A 348 -27.11 -5.07 -12.50
CA ILE A 348 -26.48 -4.01 -11.70
C ILE A 348 -25.22 -4.56 -11.04
N ASN A 349 -24.09 -3.91 -11.28
CA ASN A 349 -22.81 -4.27 -10.68
C ASN A 349 -22.57 -3.47 -9.41
N VAL A 350 -22.31 -4.15 -8.30
CA VAL A 350 -22.12 -3.55 -6.98
C VAL A 350 -20.85 -4.10 -6.35
N ALA A 351 -19.98 -3.21 -5.89
CA ALA A 351 -18.75 -3.56 -5.20
C ALA A 351 -19.05 -4.45 -3.99
N THR A 352 -18.18 -5.43 -3.71
CA THR A 352 -18.30 -6.23 -2.48
C THR A 352 -18.11 -5.34 -1.25
N ILE A 353 -18.56 -5.81 -0.08
CA ILE A 353 -18.30 -5.13 1.19
C ILE A 353 -16.80 -4.87 1.40
N ASP A 354 -15.93 -5.82 1.04
CA ASP A 354 -14.48 -5.66 1.16
C ASP A 354 -13.96 -4.51 0.28
N THR A 355 -14.44 -4.42 -0.97
CA THR A 355 -14.13 -3.31 -1.86
C THR A 355 -14.63 -1.99 -1.26
N ILE A 356 -15.91 -1.88 -0.87
CA ILE A 356 -16.47 -0.63 -0.35
C ILE A 356 -15.72 -0.16 0.90
N LEU A 357 -15.43 -1.07 1.84
CA LEU A 357 -14.71 -0.74 3.08
C LEU A 357 -13.27 -0.29 2.81
N SER A 358 -12.60 -0.84 1.78
CA SER A 358 -11.28 -0.37 1.39
C SER A 358 -11.31 1.10 0.94
N PHE A 359 -12.29 1.49 0.11
CA PHE A 359 -12.43 2.87 -0.36
C PHE A 359 -12.89 3.82 0.75
N TYR A 360 -13.90 3.46 1.54
CA TYR A 360 -14.38 4.30 2.62
C TYR A 360 -13.29 4.58 3.67
N LEU A 361 -12.59 3.54 4.12
CA LEU A 361 -11.52 3.71 5.10
C LEU A 361 -10.26 4.35 4.50
N ALA A 362 -10.12 4.41 3.18
CA ALA A 362 -9.12 5.22 2.50
C ALA A 362 -9.48 6.72 2.55
N PHE A 363 -10.73 7.06 2.25
CA PHE A 363 -11.20 8.44 2.10
C PHE A 363 -11.12 9.27 3.40
N ILE A 364 -11.20 8.63 4.58
CA ILE A 364 -11.08 9.31 5.87
C ILE A 364 -9.69 9.93 6.12
N TYR A 365 -8.68 9.57 5.34
CA TYR A 365 -7.31 10.09 5.45
C TYR A 365 -7.00 11.20 4.45
N THR A 366 -8.04 11.83 3.92
CA THR A 366 -7.93 13.01 3.07
C THR A 366 -8.52 14.23 3.79
N ASN A 367 -8.06 15.42 3.43
CA ASN A 367 -8.59 16.68 3.97
C ASN A 367 -9.62 17.33 3.03
N LYS A 368 -10.33 16.52 2.25
CA LYS A 368 -11.28 17.02 1.24
C LYS A 368 -12.67 17.22 1.86
N PRO A 369 -13.30 18.41 1.72
CA PRO A 369 -14.59 18.71 2.34
C PRO A 369 -15.72 17.74 1.98
N TYR A 370 -15.71 17.20 0.75
CA TYR A 370 -16.72 16.25 0.28
C TYR A 370 -16.59 14.86 0.89
N PHE A 371 -15.43 14.52 1.47
CA PHE A 371 -15.21 13.29 2.22
C PHE A 371 -15.41 13.55 3.71
N ASN A 372 -16.68 13.63 4.13
CA ASN A 372 -17.03 13.77 5.53
C ASN A 372 -16.64 12.49 6.30
N LYS A 373 -15.62 12.59 7.14
CA LYS A 373 -15.06 11.47 7.92
C LYS A 373 -16.11 10.76 8.76
N GLU A 374 -16.95 11.51 9.46
CA GLU A 374 -17.99 10.97 10.34
C GLU A 374 -19.04 10.16 9.57
N ARG A 375 -19.54 10.72 8.45
CA ARG A 375 -20.46 10.04 7.53
C ARG A 375 -19.85 8.74 7.02
N ILE A 376 -18.63 8.79 6.51
CA ILE A 376 -17.94 7.64 5.92
C ILE A 376 -17.70 6.54 6.97
N LEU A 377 -17.31 6.91 8.19
CA LEU A 377 -17.15 5.94 9.29
C LEU A 377 -18.50 5.30 9.68
N CYS A 378 -19.59 6.06 9.65
CA CYS A 378 -20.92 5.52 9.88
C CYS A 378 -21.38 4.55 8.78
N MET A 379 -21.13 4.88 7.51
CA MET A 379 -21.40 3.97 6.39
C MET A 379 -20.55 2.70 6.48
N ALA A 380 -19.26 2.82 6.84
CA ALA A 380 -18.39 1.68 7.06
C ALA A 380 -18.86 0.81 8.23
N LYS A 381 -19.32 1.41 9.33
CA LYS A 381 -19.92 0.67 10.45
C LYS A 381 -21.19 -0.07 10.05
N PHE A 382 -22.05 0.57 9.27
CA PHE A 382 -23.25 -0.08 8.73
C PHE A 382 -22.88 -1.33 7.91
N LEU A 383 -21.93 -1.23 6.97
CA LEU A 383 -21.48 -2.36 6.16
C LEU A 383 -20.84 -3.46 7.01
N PHE A 384 -20.12 -3.09 8.07
CA PHE A 384 -19.57 -4.04 9.02
C PHE A 384 -20.67 -4.82 9.77
N GLU A 385 -21.74 -4.14 10.18
CA GLU A 385 -22.91 -4.78 10.83
C GLU A 385 -23.65 -5.71 9.86
N VAL A 386 -23.79 -5.32 8.58
CA VAL A 386 -24.35 -6.18 7.52
C VAL A 386 -23.48 -7.42 7.32
N GLU A 387 -22.16 -7.26 7.24
CA GLU A 387 -21.22 -8.37 7.10
C GLU A 387 -21.31 -9.32 8.29
N GLU A 388 -21.29 -8.80 9.52
CA GLU A 388 -21.30 -9.59 10.74
C GLU A 388 -22.57 -10.45 10.88
N GLN A 389 -23.73 -9.90 10.53
CA GLN A 389 -25.00 -10.63 10.58
C GLN A 389 -25.12 -11.72 9.52
N ASN A 390 -24.27 -11.70 8.49
CA ASN A 390 -24.42 -12.47 7.26
C ASN A 390 -23.14 -13.22 6.81
N ARG A 391 -22.10 -13.31 7.65
CA ARG A 391 -20.73 -13.78 7.27
C ARG A 391 -20.69 -15.11 6.48
N LEU A 392 -21.60 -16.04 6.79
CA LEU A 392 -21.62 -17.38 6.19
C LEU A 392 -22.56 -17.53 4.99
N ARG A 393 -23.32 -16.49 4.61
CA ARG A 393 -24.36 -16.61 3.58
C ARG A 393 -23.81 -16.84 2.17
N GLN A 394 -22.75 -16.12 1.77
CA GLN A 394 -22.06 -16.29 0.48
C GLN A 394 -22.96 -16.32 -0.78
N ILE A 395 -24.09 -15.62 -0.77
CA ILE A 395 -25.08 -15.58 -1.87
C ILE A 395 -25.32 -14.15 -2.37
N GLY A 396 -25.62 -14.02 -3.66
CA GLY A 396 -26.00 -12.74 -4.27
C GLY A 396 -25.01 -11.62 -3.94
N LEU A 397 -25.53 -10.49 -3.45
CA LEU A 397 -24.74 -9.32 -3.07
C LEU A 397 -23.83 -9.56 -1.84
N LEU A 398 -24.16 -10.55 -1.01
CA LEU A 398 -23.40 -10.93 0.19
C LEU A 398 -22.23 -11.89 -0.11
N LYS A 399 -22.03 -12.27 -1.37
CA LYS A 399 -20.91 -13.10 -1.77
C LYS A 399 -19.60 -12.32 -1.60
N ARG A 400 -18.67 -12.91 -0.85
CA ARG A 400 -17.30 -12.39 -0.64
C ARG A 400 -16.31 -13.33 -1.28
N PHE A 401 -15.04 -12.91 -1.37
CA PHE A 401 -13.96 -13.74 -1.90
C PHE A 401 -14.23 -14.25 -3.33
N THR A 402 -14.92 -13.43 -4.14
CA THR A 402 -15.27 -13.74 -5.52
C THR A 402 -14.11 -13.44 -6.46
N MET A 403 -13.92 -14.27 -7.50
CA MET A 403 -12.95 -13.98 -8.56
C MET A 403 -13.38 -12.86 -9.51
N LYS A 404 -14.67 -12.51 -9.51
CA LYS A 404 -15.22 -11.45 -10.35
C LYS A 404 -14.73 -10.10 -9.84
N CYS A 405 -13.94 -9.40 -10.65
CA CYS A 405 -13.39 -8.08 -10.32
C CYS A 405 -13.36 -7.13 -11.52
N TYR A 406 -13.22 -5.84 -11.22
CA TYR A 406 -13.23 -4.73 -12.17
C TYR A 406 -12.00 -3.85 -11.98
N GLY A 407 -11.36 -3.45 -13.08
CA GLY A 407 -10.06 -2.80 -13.06
C GLY A 407 -8.92 -3.76 -13.43
N LYS A 408 -7.70 -3.23 -13.48
CA LYS A 408 -6.50 -3.99 -13.80
C LYS A 408 -5.63 -4.18 -12.57
N GLN A 409 -5.33 -5.43 -12.23
CA GLN A 409 -4.37 -5.73 -11.18
C GLN A 409 -2.94 -5.60 -11.69
N GLU A 410 -2.11 -4.86 -10.96
CA GLU A 410 -0.67 -4.84 -11.23
C GLU A 410 -0.04 -6.19 -10.83
N THR A 411 0.73 -6.78 -11.75
CA THR A 411 1.49 -8.02 -11.56
C THR A 411 2.98 -7.75 -11.50
N LEU A 412 3.78 -8.71 -11.00
CA LEU A 412 5.24 -8.61 -11.00
C LEU A 412 5.82 -8.38 -12.39
N GLU A 413 5.22 -8.97 -13.42
CA GLU A 413 5.60 -8.77 -14.82
C GLU A 413 5.35 -7.32 -15.25
N THR A 414 4.19 -6.76 -14.92
CA THR A 414 3.89 -5.34 -15.25
C THR A 414 4.79 -4.37 -14.50
N ILE A 415 5.13 -4.64 -13.23
CA ILE A 415 6.08 -3.83 -12.45
C ILE A 415 7.47 -3.89 -13.09
N ARG A 416 7.94 -5.08 -13.49
CA ARG A 416 9.24 -5.25 -14.16
C ARG A 416 9.28 -4.56 -15.52
N ALA A 417 8.19 -4.62 -16.28
CA ALA A 417 8.06 -3.92 -17.55
C ALA A 417 8.15 -2.40 -17.35
N LEU A 418 7.39 -1.86 -16.39
CA LEU A 418 7.42 -0.44 -16.04
C LEU A 418 8.82 0.00 -15.58
N LYS A 419 9.48 -0.78 -14.72
CA LYS A 419 10.87 -0.52 -14.32
C LYS A 419 11.84 -0.53 -15.50
N THR A 420 11.66 -1.43 -16.45
CA THR A 420 12.51 -1.48 -17.65
C THR A 420 12.33 -0.23 -18.50
N GLU A 421 11.09 0.23 -18.66
CA GLU A 421 10.77 1.48 -19.35
C GLU A 421 11.38 2.70 -18.65
N MET A 422 11.20 2.80 -17.33
CA MET A 422 11.76 3.89 -16.53
C MET A 422 13.28 3.88 -16.53
N TYR A 423 13.91 2.70 -16.56
CA TYR A 423 15.37 2.60 -16.67
C TYR A 423 15.87 3.17 -18.00
N LYS A 424 15.19 2.87 -19.12
CA LYS A 424 15.54 3.45 -20.43
C LYS A 424 15.38 4.97 -20.46
N LYS A 425 14.37 5.50 -19.77
CA LYS A 425 14.10 6.95 -19.68
C LYS A 425 15.12 7.67 -18.79
N LEU A 426 15.57 7.03 -17.71
CA LEU A 426 16.36 7.66 -16.66
C LEU A 426 17.85 7.26 -16.64
N SER A 427 18.31 6.36 -17.51
CA SER A 427 19.68 5.81 -17.48
C SER A 427 20.78 6.88 -17.55
N ASP A 428 20.51 7.99 -18.24
CA ASP A 428 21.46 9.11 -18.39
C ASP A 428 21.45 10.06 -17.19
N GLN A 429 20.50 9.90 -16.27
CA GLN A 429 20.29 10.73 -15.10
C GLN A 429 20.68 10.02 -13.80
N ARG A 430 21.58 9.03 -13.87
CA ARG A 430 22.05 8.28 -12.70
C ARG A 430 22.53 9.21 -11.58
N GLY A 431 22.03 8.97 -10.37
CA GLY A 431 22.30 9.80 -9.19
C GLY A 431 21.34 10.98 -9.01
N SER A 432 20.40 11.20 -9.94
CA SER A 432 19.26 12.10 -9.69
C SER A 432 18.31 11.49 -8.66
N ARG A 433 17.55 12.35 -7.98
CA ARG A 433 16.51 11.90 -7.04
C ARG A 433 15.49 11.00 -7.73
N GLU A 434 15.08 11.35 -8.95
CA GLU A 434 14.11 10.57 -9.73
C GLU A 434 14.66 9.19 -10.08
N TYR A 435 15.91 9.09 -10.55
CA TYR A 435 16.53 7.79 -10.81
C TYR A 435 16.60 6.94 -9.54
N ASP A 436 17.00 7.53 -8.43
CA ASP A 436 17.12 6.83 -7.15
C ASP A 436 15.77 6.35 -6.62
N MET A 437 14.67 7.07 -6.85
CA MET A 437 13.33 6.62 -6.46
C MET A 437 12.95 5.26 -7.09
N TRP A 438 13.49 4.95 -8.28
CA TRP A 438 13.23 3.70 -8.99
C TRP A 438 14.32 2.64 -8.79
N PHE A 439 15.58 3.08 -8.72
CA PHE A 439 16.76 2.22 -8.87
C PHE A 439 17.85 2.49 -7.84
N LEU A 440 17.50 3.04 -6.67
CA LEU A 440 18.44 3.27 -5.58
C LEU A 440 19.32 2.02 -5.37
N LYS A 441 20.63 2.26 -5.35
CA LYS A 441 21.62 1.32 -4.86
C LYS A 441 22.69 2.09 -4.11
N TYR A 442 22.53 2.15 -2.79
CA TYR A 442 23.33 2.96 -1.89
C TYR A 442 24.06 2.08 -0.89
N SER A 443 25.38 2.19 -0.87
CA SER A 443 26.24 1.52 0.12
C SER A 443 27.28 2.53 0.62
N PRO A 444 27.22 2.93 1.90
CA PRO A 444 28.15 3.92 2.45
C PRO A 444 29.62 3.51 2.33
N ALA A 445 29.92 2.21 2.48
CA ALA A 445 31.26 1.65 2.35
C ALA A 445 31.85 1.91 0.94
N LEU A 446 31.10 1.54 -0.10
CA LEU A 446 31.52 1.71 -1.49
C LEU A 446 31.67 3.19 -1.88
N ILE A 447 30.89 4.08 -1.28
CA ILE A 447 31.00 5.51 -1.50
C ILE A 447 32.31 6.04 -0.91
N LYS A 448 32.62 5.72 0.36
CA LYS A 448 33.86 6.13 1.01
C LYS A 448 35.11 5.58 0.31
N GLU A 449 35.05 4.34 -0.19
CA GLU A 449 36.14 3.76 -0.99
C GLU A 449 36.38 4.54 -2.29
N LYS A 450 35.30 4.87 -3.03
CA LYS A 450 35.39 5.66 -4.26
C LYS A 450 35.92 7.07 -4.00
N GLU A 451 35.51 7.71 -2.91
CA GLU A 451 36.00 9.02 -2.49
C GLU A 451 37.49 8.98 -2.16
N SER A 452 37.93 7.97 -1.41
CA SER A 452 39.34 7.75 -1.07
C SER A 452 40.20 7.52 -2.31
N GLN A 453 39.73 6.70 -3.27
CA GLN A 453 40.42 6.47 -4.54
C GLN A 453 40.49 7.73 -5.42
N LYS A 454 39.45 8.57 -5.41
CA LYS A 454 39.48 9.86 -6.12
C LYS A 454 40.49 10.82 -5.50
N ALA A 455 40.53 10.91 -4.16
CA ALA A 455 41.50 11.74 -3.44
C ALA A 455 42.95 11.28 -3.71
N GLU A 456 43.21 9.97 -3.72
CA GLU A 456 44.54 9.43 -4.09
C GLU A 456 44.94 9.76 -5.53
N LYS A 457 44.00 9.69 -6.50
CA LYS A 457 44.26 10.05 -7.90
C LYS A 457 44.56 11.55 -8.04
N GLN A 458 43.86 12.43 -7.32
CA GLN A 458 44.15 13.87 -7.30
C GLN A 458 45.53 14.16 -6.69
N ASN A 459 45.89 13.51 -5.57
CA ASN A 459 47.20 13.65 -4.94
C ASN A 459 48.36 13.12 -5.82
N LYS A 460 48.17 12.02 -6.57
CA LYS A 460 49.14 11.53 -7.56
C LYS A 460 49.34 12.50 -8.73
N THR A 461 48.29 13.22 -9.12
CA THR A 461 48.33 14.21 -10.21
C THR A 461 49.05 15.49 -9.78
N GLN A 462 48.85 15.94 -8.52
CA GLN A 462 49.64 17.03 -7.93
C GLN A 462 51.13 16.67 -7.77
N LYS A 463 51.46 15.44 -7.32
CA LYS A 463 52.86 14.97 -7.24
C LYS A 463 53.58 14.93 -8.60
N LYS A 464 52.87 14.67 -9.71
CA LYS A 464 53.45 14.71 -11.07
C LYS A 464 53.72 16.14 -11.58
N ARG A 465 52.98 17.16 -11.13
CA ARG A 465 53.27 18.58 -11.46
C ARG A 465 54.46 19.16 -10.67
N GLY A 466 54.94 18.49 -9.62
CA GLY A 466 56.08 18.93 -8.79
C GLY A 466 57.48 18.47 -9.24
N ARG A 467 57.62 17.60 -10.25
CA ARG A 467 58.94 17.19 -10.78
C ARG A 467 59.25 17.91 -12.10
N LYS A 468 59.84 19.11 -12.02
CA LYS A 468 60.58 19.71 -13.14
C LYS A 468 61.83 18.86 -13.44
N PRO A 469 62.15 18.54 -14.71
CA PRO A 469 63.41 17.88 -15.04
C PRO A 469 64.59 18.86 -14.82
N LYS A 470 65.62 18.42 -14.09
CA LYS A 470 66.88 19.16 -13.97
C LYS A 470 67.53 19.26 -15.35
N SER A 471 67.76 20.48 -15.84
CA SER A 471 68.46 20.73 -17.10
C SER A 471 69.92 20.27 -17.00
N LYS A 472 70.35 19.40 -17.92
CA LYS A 472 71.77 19.10 -18.13
C LYS A 472 72.39 20.23 -18.96
N THR A 473 73.36 20.93 -18.38
CA THR A 473 74.24 21.89 -19.05
C THR A 473 75.12 21.17 -20.07
N ARG A 474 75.07 21.57 -21.35
CA ARG A 474 75.99 21.12 -22.40
C ARG A 474 77.12 22.14 -22.52
N SER A 475 78.37 21.71 -22.32
CA SER A 475 79.57 22.51 -22.59
C SER A 475 79.87 22.54 -24.09
N ASN A 476 80.07 23.73 -24.64
CA ASN A 476 80.52 23.94 -26.02
C ASN A 476 82.01 23.61 -26.16
N TYR A 477 82.36 22.75 -27.13
CA TYR A 477 83.70 22.67 -27.70
C TYR A 477 83.61 23.01 -29.19
N LYS A 478 84.38 24.01 -29.62
CA LYS A 478 84.53 24.49 -31.00
C LYS A 478 85.54 23.62 -31.75
N THR A 479 85.22 23.33 -33.02
CA THR A 479 86.04 23.34 -34.26
C THR A 479 85.26 22.54 -35.30
N SER A 480 85.23 22.77 -36.61
CA SER A 480 85.58 23.85 -37.54
C SER A 480 85.17 23.28 -38.92
N THR A 481 84.43 24.05 -39.75
CA THR A 481 84.44 24.09 -41.25
C THR A 481 84.79 22.80 -42.05
N ILE A 482 84.07 22.39 -43.11
CA ILE A 482 84.01 23.04 -44.44
C ILE A 482 82.79 22.52 -45.26
N ARG A 483 82.29 23.40 -46.13
CA ARG A 483 81.25 23.30 -47.19
C ARG A 483 81.40 22.15 -48.20
N PHE A 484 80.28 21.69 -48.78
CA PHE A 484 79.80 21.97 -50.16
C PHE A 484 78.49 21.17 -50.37
N GLY A 485 77.36 21.82 -50.71
CA GLY A 485 76.88 21.99 -52.10
C GLY A 485 75.86 20.89 -52.43
N LYS A 486 74.54 21.21 -52.43
CA LYS A 486 73.68 21.38 -53.64
C LYS A 486 73.55 20.07 -54.44
N LEU A 487 72.38 19.54 -54.81
CA LEU A 487 71.27 20.21 -55.52
C LEU A 487 70.19 19.15 -55.87
N PHE A 488 68.93 19.60 -55.99
CA PHE A 488 67.80 19.04 -56.78
C PHE A 488 67.27 17.63 -56.44
N SER A 489 65.96 17.36 -56.48
CA SER A 489 64.76 18.19 -56.62
C SER A 489 63.59 17.38 -56.06
#